data_AF-A0A4Z0QRI1-F1
#
_entry.id   AF-A0A4Z0QRI1-F1
#
_cell.length_a   1.000
_cell.length_b   1.000
_cell.length_c   1.000
_cell.angle_alpha   90.00
_cell.angle_beta   90.00
_cell.angle_gamma   90.00
#
_symmetry.space_group_name_H-M   'P 1'
#
loop_
_entity.id
_entity.type
_entity.pdbx_description
1 polymer ?
#
loop_
_entity_poly.entity_id
_entity_poly.type
_entity_poly.pdbx_seq_one_letter_code
_entity_poly.pdbx_strand_id
1 'polypeptide(L)'
;MLLKPLIDTVAIELSLSEADALSLLFKIEEVSRNDLFTRRLLMSYDLNQKEVSTFLKATQEHKMVIGQIHYDCLAHETSGLVESINELCEACGKTIFTGINDGSHEIEEIFELTTEFTDELRKLEEEELFTYVHRDFLNNFSSLKESRNRIIPFLGAGIAIPFGLPTWRGLFEGLAKDINRNNEKRFLDFVAEGKYFEAVKYLKSYSASLATDSQIKEEVSLRLKRLLNTGVDSNLHNYEELKLFNPRFYLTTNYDTSLSKYLNGTPLCLNDIENFQKLYNEDEHRVVHIHGIWDRPGKMILTQEDYDALYNDDSFTHRFAALMGTYKLLFIGFSFNDDYFREMYGHLLKFLGGEHYIVVANPESYDIQAYAKLNLKIIGINVRTVNNKLESKSLTQSIRGMLYYLMK
;
A
#
# COMPACT_ATOMS: atom_id res chain seq x y z
N MET A 1 13.08 -7.44 24.64
CA MET A 1 12.18 -8.33 23.87
C MET A 1 12.37 -9.75 24.36
N LEU A 2 11.27 -10.42 24.71
CA LEU A 2 11.30 -11.84 25.11
C LEU A 2 11.69 -12.77 23.95
N LEU A 3 11.40 -12.36 22.70
CA LEU A 3 11.73 -13.13 21.50
C LEU A 3 13.18 -13.00 21.04
N LYS A 4 13.95 -12.01 21.51
CA LYS A 4 15.32 -11.78 21.01
C LYS A 4 16.23 -13.02 21.15
N PRO A 5 16.27 -13.72 22.30
CA PRO A 5 17.03 -14.97 22.43
C PRO A 5 16.59 -16.07 21.45
N LEU A 6 15.28 -16.17 21.19
CA LEU A 6 14.73 -17.12 20.22
C LEU A 6 15.17 -16.79 18.79
N ILE A 7 15.05 -15.52 18.39
CA ILE A 7 15.47 -15.03 17.07
C ILE A 7 16.96 -15.29 16.87
N ASP A 8 17.79 -14.98 17.87
CA ASP A 8 19.24 -15.20 17.81
C ASP A 8 19.58 -16.69 17.67
N THR A 9 18.88 -17.56 18.39
CA THR A 9 19.07 -19.02 18.32
C THR A 9 18.74 -19.55 16.91
N VAL A 10 17.60 -19.15 16.36
CA VAL A 10 17.16 -19.53 15.01
C VAL A 10 18.13 -18.99 13.95
N ALA A 11 18.55 -17.73 14.07
CA ALA A 11 19.51 -17.10 13.17
C ALA A 11 20.85 -17.84 13.13
N ILE A 12 21.39 -18.19 14.30
CA ILE A 12 22.67 -18.89 14.42
C ILE A 12 22.58 -20.32 13.88
N GLU A 13 21.60 -21.12 14.32
CA GLU A 13 21.50 -22.54 13.94
C GLU A 13 21.21 -22.73 12.43
N LEU A 14 20.47 -21.81 11.83
CA LEU A 14 20.14 -21.83 10.40
C LEU A 14 21.08 -21.00 9.53
N SER A 15 22.04 -20.28 10.13
CA SER A 15 22.93 -19.36 9.41
C SER A 15 22.16 -18.30 8.61
N LEU A 16 21.10 -17.77 9.22
CA LEU A 16 20.23 -16.73 8.67
C LEU A 16 20.61 -15.35 9.22
N SER A 17 20.22 -14.30 8.50
CA SER A 17 20.20 -12.96 9.11
C SER A 17 19.10 -12.88 10.18
N GLU A 18 19.17 -11.91 11.08
CA GLU A 18 18.12 -11.68 12.08
C GLU A 18 16.75 -11.42 11.42
N ALA A 19 16.75 -10.71 10.29
CA ALA A 19 15.54 -10.45 9.52
C ALA A 19 14.95 -11.73 8.90
N ASP A 20 15.80 -12.61 8.36
CA ASP A 20 15.35 -13.88 7.78
C ASP A 20 14.84 -14.85 8.87
N ALA A 21 15.48 -14.86 10.04
CA ALA A 21 15.01 -15.63 11.19
C ALA A 21 13.64 -15.14 11.67
N LEU A 22 13.44 -13.81 11.75
CA LEU A 22 12.15 -13.24 12.11
C LEU A 22 11.07 -13.53 11.06
N SER A 23 11.41 -13.45 9.77
CA SER A 23 10.52 -13.83 8.65
C SER A 23 10.07 -15.29 8.75
N LEU A 24 10.99 -16.20 9.12
CA LEU A 24 10.67 -17.60 9.37
C LEU A 24 9.68 -17.77 10.54
N LEU A 25 9.88 -17.05 11.65
CA LEU A 25 8.95 -17.09 12.79
C LEU A 25 7.55 -16.60 12.40
N PHE A 26 7.44 -15.52 11.62
CA PHE A 26 6.15 -15.03 11.12
C PHE A 26 5.47 -16.04 10.19
N LYS A 27 6.22 -16.64 9.27
CA LYS A 27 5.67 -17.67 8.36
C LYS A 27 5.10 -18.85 9.13
N ILE A 28 5.78 -19.28 10.19
CA ILE A 28 5.30 -20.38 11.01
C ILE A 28 4.06 -19.98 11.81
N GLU A 29 4.07 -18.80 12.43
CA GLU A 29 2.91 -18.26 13.15
C GLU A 29 1.68 -18.17 12.24
N GLU A 30 1.83 -17.73 11.00
CA GLU A 30 0.74 -17.66 10.01
C GLU A 30 0.16 -19.04 9.70
N VAL A 31 1.01 -20.07 9.58
CA VAL A 31 0.58 -21.45 9.27
C VAL A 31 -0.11 -22.11 10.47
N SER A 32 0.21 -21.71 11.71
CA SER A 32 -0.29 -22.36 12.93
C SER A 32 -1.15 -21.48 13.85
N ARG A 33 -1.57 -20.30 13.40
CA ARG A 33 -2.25 -19.25 14.21
C ARG A 33 -3.47 -19.70 15.01
N ASN A 34 -4.19 -20.74 14.58
CA ASN A 34 -5.50 -21.10 15.15
C ASN A 34 -5.69 -22.60 15.46
N ASP A 35 -4.70 -23.45 15.22
CA ASP A 35 -4.88 -24.90 15.28
C ASP A 35 -3.64 -25.61 15.84
N LEU A 36 -3.88 -26.80 16.38
CA LEU A 36 -2.83 -27.77 16.62
C LEU A 36 -2.15 -28.09 15.28
N PHE A 37 -0.82 -28.04 15.23
CA PHE A 37 -0.05 -28.26 14.02
C PHE A 37 0.95 -29.40 14.19
N THR A 38 1.40 -29.98 13.08
CA THR A 38 2.40 -31.06 13.09
C THR A 38 3.61 -30.68 12.25
N ARG A 39 4.72 -31.41 12.41
CA ARG A 39 5.91 -31.24 11.56
C ARG A 39 5.55 -31.34 10.07
N ARG A 40 4.65 -32.26 9.74
CA ARG A 40 4.19 -32.50 8.37
C ARG A 40 3.44 -31.30 7.80
N LEU A 41 2.60 -30.64 8.60
CA LEU A 41 1.91 -29.41 8.19
C LEU A 41 2.94 -28.33 7.84
N LEU A 42 3.89 -28.05 8.74
CA LEU A 42 4.93 -27.05 8.48
C LEU A 42 5.71 -27.36 7.20
N MET A 43 6.10 -28.62 7.00
CA MET A 43 6.82 -29.05 5.79
C MET A 43 5.99 -28.91 4.50
N SER A 44 4.66 -28.90 4.56
CA SER A 44 3.82 -28.66 3.38
C SER A 44 3.77 -27.19 2.94
N TYR A 45 4.25 -26.26 3.78
CA TYR A 45 4.33 -24.82 3.49
C TYR A 45 5.77 -24.40 3.13
N ASP A 46 6.49 -25.20 2.35
CA ASP A 46 7.87 -24.91 1.89
C ASP A 46 8.86 -24.65 3.03
N LEU A 47 8.71 -25.36 4.16
CA LEU A 47 9.70 -25.37 5.24
C LEU A 47 10.49 -26.67 5.18
N ASN A 48 11.81 -26.56 5.15
CA ASN A 48 12.65 -27.75 5.11
C ASN A 48 12.78 -28.40 6.49
N GLN A 49 13.25 -29.67 6.52
CA GLN A 49 13.36 -30.44 7.76
C GLN A 49 14.24 -29.76 8.82
N LYS A 50 15.32 -29.08 8.39
CA LYS A 50 16.24 -28.39 9.30
C LYS A 50 15.53 -27.20 9.95
N GLU A 51 14.87 -26.36 9.16
CA GLU A 51 14.09 -25.21 9.64
C GLU A 51 13.03 -25.63 10.67
N VAL A 52 12.23 -26.65 10.35
CA VAL A 52 11.20 -27.16 11.26
C VAL A 52 11.81 -27.70 12.55
N SER A 53 12.90 -28.46 12.46
CA SER A 53 13.55 -29.03 13.64
C SER A 53 14.15 -27.97 14.57
N THR A 54 14.83 -26.96 14.01
CA THR A 54 15.41 -25.86 14.77
C THR A 54 14.32 -24.99 15.39
N PHE A 55 13.27 -24.66 14.64
CA PHE A 55 12.14 -23.88 15.15
C PHE A 55 11.50 -24.55 16.36
N LEU A 56 11.09 -25.82 16.23
CA LEU A 56 10.40 -26.53 17.30
C LEU A 56 11.28 -26.66 18.54
N LYS A 57 12.55 -27.04 18.36
CA LYS A 57 13.50 -27.15 19.46
C LYS A 57 13.67 -25.80 20.19
N ALA A 58 13.99 -24.74 19.45
CA ALA A 58 14.24 -23.43 20.04
C ALA A 58 12.99 -22.84 20.71
N THR A 59 11.82 -22.97 20.07
CA THR A 59 10.57 -22.46 20.66
C THR A 59 10.13 -23.24 21.89
N GLN A 60 10.32 -24.56 21.94
CA GLN A 60 10.04 -25.36 23.13
C GLN A 60 11.00 -25.04 24.29
N GLU A 61 12.30 -24.88 24.01
CA GLU A 61 13.29 -24.44 25.01
C GLU A 61 12.93 -23.08 25.63
N HIS A 62 12.35 -22.19 24.82
CA HIS A 62 11.86 -20.88 25.26
C HIS A 62 10.40 -20.88 25.74
N LYS A 63 9.73 -22.04 25.84
CA LYS A 63 8.32 -22.18 26.25
C LYS A 63 7.31 -21.40 25.40
N MET A 64 7.65 -21.19 24.14
CA MET A 64 6.85 -20.47 23.14
C MET A 64 5.95 -21.41 22.33
N VAL A 65 6.27 -22.71 22.34
CA VAL A 65 5.48 -23.78 21.72
C VAL A 65 5.33 -24.90 22.72
N ILE A 66 4.12 -25.43 22.85
CA ILE A 66 3.82 -26.61 23.64
C ILE A 66 3.76 -27.80 22.67
N GLY A 67 4.48 -28.87 22.98
CA GLY A 67 4.44 -30.12 22.21
C GLY A 67 3.75 -31.21 23.00
N GLN A 68 2.86 -31.95 22.35
CA GLN A 68 2.19 -33.13 22.89
C GLN A 68 2.28 -34.27 21.87
N ILE A 69 2.01 -35.48 22.33
CA ILE A 69 1.95 -36.67 21.47
C ILE A 69 0.48 -37.06 21.37
N HIS A 70 -0.04 -36.96 20.16
CA HIS A 70 -1.28 -37.62 19.80
C HIS A 70 -1.00 -39.09 19.58
N TYR A 71 -1.83 -39.96 20.14
CA TYR A 71 -1.74 -41.40 19.91
C TYR A 71 -3.11 -41.99 19.57
N ASP A 72 -3.10 -42.97 18.68
CA ASP A 72 -4.24 -43.82 18.35
C ASP A 72 -3.98 -45.24 18.86
N CYS A 73 -4.76 -45.71 19.82
CA CYS A 73 -4.68 -47.07 20.35
C CYS A 73 -5.36 -48.04 19.39
N LEU A 74 -4.55 -48.77 18.61
CA LEU A 74 -5.05 -49.71 17.61
C LEU A 74 -5.81 -50.89 18.22
N ALA A 75 -5.52 -51.23 19.48
CA ALA A 75 -6.20 -52.31 20.17
C ALA A 75 -7.65 -51.96 20.55
N HIS A 76 -7.95 -50.69 20.82
CA HIS A 76 -9.22 -50.24 21.39
C HIS A 76 -9.91 -49.15 20.55
N GLU A 77 -9.32 -48.74 19.42
CA GLU A 77 -9.82 -47.72 18.49
C GLU A 77 -10.14 -46.38 19.18
N THR A 78 -9.29 -45.98 20.13
CA THR A 78 -9.40 -44.73 20.88
C THR A 78 -8.18 -43.85 20.68
N SER A 79 -8.40 -42.54 20.62
CA SER A 79 -7.33 -41.54 20.51
C SER A 79 -7.12 -40.80 21.82
N GLY A 80 -5.92 -40.30 22.07
CA GLY A 80 -5.60 -39.51 23.24
C GLY A 80 -4.37 -38.60 23.07
N LEU A 81 -4.12 -37.77 24.07
CA LEU A 81 -2.99 -36.84 24.13
C LEU A 81 -2.15 -37.12 25.39
N VAL A 82 -0.83 -37.15 25.24
CA VAL A 82 0.12 -37.25 26.36
C VAL A 82 1.27 -36.25 26.19
N GLU A 83 1.97 -35.92 27.28
CA GLU A 83 3.17 -35.07 27.22
C GLU A 83 4.43 -35.88 26.86
N SER A 84 4.45 -37.17 27.19
CA SER A 84 5.58 -38.05 26.94
C SER A 84 5.18 -39.41 26.39
N ILE A 85 6.00 -39.93 25.48
CA ILE A 85 5.87 -41.30 24.96
C ILE A 85 5.99 -42.39 26.04
N ASN A 86 6.50 -42.04 27.23
CA ASN A 86 6.64 -42.95 28.35
C ASN A 86 5.40 -43.04 29.24
N GLU A 87 4.37 -42.20 29.00
CA GLU A 87 3.11 -42.25 29.72
C GLU A 87 2.28 -43.49 29.34
N LEU A 88 1.29 -43.82 30.17
CA LEU A 88 0.41 -44.98 29.94
C LEU A 88 -0.81 -44.57 29.12
N CYS A 89 -1.17 -45.41 28.15
CA CYS A 89 -2.44 -45.36 27.44
C CYS A 89 -3.59 -45.61 28.43
N GLU A 90 -4.55 -44.69 28.50
CA GLU A 90 -5.72 -44.83 29.38
C GLU A 90 -6.60 -46.03 29.01
N ALA A 91 -6.61 -46.41 27.72
CA ALA A 91 -7.45 -47.49 27.21
C ALA A 91 -6.84 -48.87 27.48
N CYS A 92 -5.58 -49.10 27.07
CA CYS A 92 -4.96 -50.43 27.13
C CYS A 92 -3.97 -50.63 28.29
N GLY A 93 -3.59 -49.56 29.00
CA GLY A 93 -2.68 -49.61 30.14
C GLY A 93 -1.20 -49.88 29.81
N LYS A 94 -0.84 -49.97 28.52
CA LYS A 94 0.57 -50.02 28.07
C LYS A 94 1.17 -48.63 27.97
N THR A 95 2.50 -48.50 27.97
CA THR A 95 3.14 -47.22 27.63
C THR A 95 2.85 -46.83 26.17
N ILE A 96 2.75 -45.53 25.89
CA ILE A 96 2.44 -45.01 24.54
C ILE A 96 3.47 -45.48 23.53
N PHE A 97 4.75 -45.45 23.89
CA PHE A 97 5.81 -46.09 23.13
C PHE A 97 6.41 -47.25 23.93
N THR A 98 6.35 -48.43 23.33
CA THR A 98 6.85 -49.72 23.87
C THR A 98 7.99 -50.29 23.00
N GLY A 99 8.44 -49.54 21.99
CA GLY A 99 9.49 -49.92 21.04
C GLY A 99 8.98 -50.11 19.61
N ILE A 100 9.92 -50.19 18.65
CA ILE A 100 9.66 -50.20 17.20
C ILE A 100 8.72 -51.34 16.74
N ASN A 101 8.57 -52.41 17.54
CA ASN A 101 7.90 -53.65 17.13
C ASN A 101 6.58 -53.97 17.84
N ASP A 102 6.10 -53.17 18.82
CA ASP A 102 4.84 -53.49 19.53
C ASP A 102 3.59 -53.11 18.72
N GLY A 103 3.70 -52.12 17.82
CA GLY A 103 2.62 -51.72 16.89
C GLY A 103 1.27 -51.47 17.58
N SER A 104 1.27 -51.09 18.86
CA SER A 104 0.06 -50.96 19.68
C SER A 104 -0.57 -49.58 19.59
N HIS A 105 0.24 -48.56 19.28
CA HIS A 105 -0.17 -47.19 19.08
C HIS A 105 0.43 -46.61 17.80
N GLU A 106 -0.37 -45.89 17.03
CA GLU A 106 0.16 -44.92 16.06
C GLU A 106 0.34 -43.59 16.79
N ILE A 107 1.46 -42.90 16.58
CA ILE A 107 1.78 -41.66 17.30
C ILE A 107 2.16 -40.54 16.32
N GLU A 108 1.71 -39.32 16.62
CA GLU A 108 2.09 -38.10 15.91
C GLU A 108 2.39 -36.99 16.92
N GLU A 109 3.51 -36.27 16.75
CA GLU A 109 3.78 -35.06 17.53
C GLU A 109 2.88 -33.92 17.02
N ILE A 110 2.12 -33.35 17.95
CA ILE A 110 1.29 -32.17 17.72
C ILE A 110 1.82 -31.00 18.55
N PHE A 111 1.62 -29.80 18.06
CA PHE A 111 2.16 -28.58 18.65
C PHE A 111 1.10 -27.50 18.72
N GLU A 112 1.20 -26.64 19.72
CA GLU A 112 0.37 -25.45 19.91
C GLU A 112 1.26 -24.23 20.16
N LEU A 113 0.97 -23.10 19.51
CA LEU A 113 1.62 -21.84 19.82
C LEU A 113 1.10 -21.30 21.15
N THR A 114 1.98 -20.81 22.03
CA THR A 114 1.50 -20.14 23.22
C THR A 114 0.94 -18.76 22.88
N THR A 115 0.00 -18.28 23.71
CA THR A 115 -0.50 -16.90 23.61
C THR A 115 0.64 -15.90 23.78
N GLU A 116 1.63 -16.21 24.63
CA GLU A 116 2.81 -15.37 24.86
C GLU A 116 3.65 -15.23 23.59
N PHE A 117 3.92 -16.32 22.86
CA PHE A 117 4.64 -16.27 21.59
C PHE A 117 3.93 -15.39 20.56
N THR A 118 2.62 -15.61 20.41
CA THR A 118 1.77 -14.90 19.45
C THR A 118 1.70 -13.40 19.78
N ASP A 119 1.51 -13.05 21.06
CA ASP A 119 1.47 -11.66 21.50
C ASP A 119 2.81 -10.95 21.35
N GLU A 120 3.93 -11.61 21.65
CA GLU A 120 5.25 -11.01 21.46
C GLU A 120 5.55 -10.79 19.97
N LEU A 121 5.23 -11.74 19.08
CA LEU A 121 5.44 -11.56 17.64
C LEU A 121 4.61 -10.39 17.12
N ARG A 122 3.33 -10.30 17.52
CA ARG A 122 2.46 -9.18 17.16
C ARG A 122 3.00 -7.84 17.64
N LYS A 123 3.56 -7.77 18.85
CA LYS A 123 4.21 -6.54 19.35
C LYS A 123 5.39 -6.12 18.48
N LEU A 124 6.20 -7.05 17.98
CA LEU A 124 7.30 -6.73 17.06
C LEU A 124 6.80 -6.17 15.74
N GLU A 125 5.77 -6.77 15.17
CA GLU A 125 5.15 -6.24 13.95
C GLU A 125 4.57 -4.86 14.17
N GLU A 126 3.88 -4.63 15.29
CA GLU A 126 3.34 -3.33 15.64
C GLU A 126 4.46 -2.29 15.83
N GLU A 127 5.55 -2.63 16.53
CA GLU A 127 6.71 -1.75 16.70
C GLU A 127 7.36 -1.37 15.36
N GLU A 128 7.53 -2.34 14.46
CA GLU A 128 8.08 -2.10 13.13
C GLU A 128 7.10 -1.30 12.24
N LEU A 129 5.79 -1.61 12.30
CA LEU A 129 4.74 -0.82 11.65
C LEU A 129 4.79 0.64 12.12
N PHE A 130 5.00 0.88 13.41
CA PHE A 130 5.09 2.24 13.97
C PHE A 130 6.35 3.00 13.56
N THR A 131 7.31 2.37 12.89
CA THR A 131 8.38 3.11 12.21
C THR A 131 7.86 3.84 10.97
N TYR A 132 6.78 3.35 10.36
CA TYR A 132 6.22 3.86 9.10
C TYR A 132 4.87 4.56 9.30
N VAL A 133 4.00 4.03 10.17
CA VAL A 133 2.64 4.52 10.40
C VAL A 133 2.55 5.20 11.77
N HIS A 134 1.89 6.34 11.80
CA HIS A 134 1.73 7.13 13.02
C HIS A 134 0.72 6.47 13.97
N ARG A 135 1.09 6.33 15.26
CA ARG A 135 0.34 5.56 16.27
C ARG A 135 -1.13 5.99 16.41
N ASP A 136 -1.38 7.30 16.41
CA ASP A 136 -2.74 7.85 16.55
C ASP A 136 -3.70 7.43 15.42
N PHE A 137 -3.17 6.95 14.30
CA PHE A 137 -3.95 6.56 13.11
C PHE A 137 -4.02 5.03 12.93
N LEU A 138 -3.59 4.24 13.92
CA LEU A 138 -3.62 2.78 13.85
C LEU A 138 -5.03 2.25 13.56
N ASN A 139 -6.06 2.78 14.21
CA ASN A 139 -7.45 2.35 13.97
C ASN A 139 -7.90 2.58 12.51
N ASN A 140 -7.48 3.71 11.91
CA ASN A 140 -7.75 3.99 10.51
C ASN A 140 -6.99 3.02 9.60
N PHE A 141 -5.73 2.72 9.93
CA PHE A 141 -4.91 1.76 9.20
C PHE A 141 -5.48 0.34 9.26
N SER A 142 -5.92 -0.13 10.44
CA SER A 142 -6.60 -1.42 10.60
C SER A 142 -7.88 -1.48 9.77
N SER A 143 -8.70 -0.42 9.81
CA SER A 143 -9.91 -0.32 8.98
C SER A 143 -9.62 -0.37 7.47
N LEU A 144 -8.51 0.26 7.05
CA LEU A 144 -8.03 0.20 5.66
C LEU A 144 -7.61 -1.23 5.30
N LYS A 145 -6.85 -1.90 6.16
CA LYS A 145 -6.36 -3.27 5.98
C LYS A 145 -7.47 -4.30 5.88
N GLU A 146 -8.53 -4.17 6.69
CA GLU A 146 -9.73 -5.00 6.60
C GLU A 146 -10.47 -4.86 5.26
N SER A 147 -10.38 -3.68 4.63
CA SER A 147 -11.04 -3.38 3.37
C SER A 147 -10.12 -3.42 2.14
N ARG A 148 -8.89 -3.94 2.27
CA ARG A 148 -7.85 -3.93 1.23
C ARG A 148 -8.30 -4.45 -0.15
N ASN A 149 -9.15 -5.48 -0.17
CA ASN A 149 -9.67 -6.10 -1.40
C ASN A 149 -10.65 -5.19 -2.18
N ARG A 150 -11.07 -4.06 -1.59
CA ARG A 150 -11.98 -3.08 -2.20
C ARG A 150 -11.35 -1.68 -2.29
N ILE A 151 -10.03 -1.59 -2.19
CA ILE A 151 -9.29 -0.33 -2.25
C ILE A 151 -8.80 -0.07 -3.67
N ILE A 152 -8.97 1.17 -4.11
CA ILE A 152 -8.37 1.70 -5.33
C ILE A 152 -7.46 2.87 -4.96
N PRO A 153 -6.15 2.80 -5.27
CA PRO A 153 -5.26 3.93 -5.08
C PRO A 153 -5.64 5.07 -6.04
N PHE A 154 -5.74 6.26 -5.48
CA PHE A 154 -5.88 7.51 -6.21
C PHE A 154 -4.57 8.27 -6.08
N LEU A 155 -3.81 8.34 -7.17
CA LEU A 155 -2.43 8.80 -7.18
C LEU A 155 -2.35 10.23 -7.69
N GLY A 156 -1.82 11.13 -6.86
CA GLY A 156 -1.50 12.50 -7.23
C GLY A 156 -0.05 12.68 -7.68
N ALA A 157 0.32 13.93 -7.95
CA ALA A 157 1.64 14.27 -8.48
C ALA A 157 2.79 13.87 -7.54
N GLY A 158 2.55 13.77 -6.23
CA GLY A 158 3.56 13.41 -5.24
C GLY A 158 4.24 12.06 -5.52
N ILE A 159 3.51 11.10 -6.10
CA ILE A 159 4.03 9.77 -6.46
C ILE A 159 4.93 9.80 -7.70
N ALA A 160 4.82 10.83 -8.53
CA ALA A 160 5.59 11.01 -9.75
C ALA A 160 6.87 11.85 -9.55
N ILE A 161 7.02 12.54 -8.41
CA ILE A 161 8.17 13.40 -8.09
C ILE A 161 9.53 12.67 -8.21
N PRO A 162 9.69 11.42 -7.71
CA PRO A 162 10.97 10.71 -7.86
C PRO A 162 11.45 10.56 -9.31
N PHE A 163 10.52 10.54 -10.27
CA PHE A 163 10.80 10.45 -11.71
C PHE A 163 11.08 11.81 -12.36
N GLY A 164 11.31 12.87 -11.56
CA GLY A 164 11.61 14.22 -12.05
C GLY A 164 10.38 15.03 -12.46
N LEU A 165 9.18 14.50 -12.28
CA LEU A 165 7.94 15.18 -12.66
C LEU A 165 7.52 16.18 -11.56
N PRO A 166 7.03 17.38 -11.95
CA PRO A 166 6.72 18.43 -11.00
C PRO A 166 5.36 18.23 -10.32
N THR A 167 5.17 18.90 -9.19
CA THR A 167 3.82 19.18 -8.67
C THR A 167 3.09 20.17 -9.58
N TRP A 168 1.80 20.39 -9.33
CA TRP A 168 1.02 21.39 -10.07
C TRP A 168 1.66 22.78 -10.02
N ARG A 169 2.09 23.21 -8.82
CA ARG A 169 2.85 24.45 -8.65
C ARG A 169 4.14 24.45 -9.48
N GLY A 170 4.94 23.39 -9.38
CA GLY A 170 6.22 23.27 -10.11
C GLY A 170 6.05 23.25 -11.63
N LEU A 171 4.93 22.71 -12.13
CA LEU A 171 4.60 22.73 -13.56
C LEU A 171 4.48 24.16 -14.06
N PHE A 172 3.65 24.97 -13.38
CA PHE A 172 3.45 26.37 -13.74
C PHE A 172 4.70 27.22 -13.49
N GLU A 173 5.43 27.02 -12.39
CA GLU A 173 6.73 27.68 -12.18
C GLU A 173 7.70 27.40 -13.34
N GLY A 174 7.67 26.18 -13.90
CA GLY A 174 8.42 25.84 -15.10
C GLY A 174 8.05 26.73 -16.29
N LEU A 175 6.76 26.95 -16.54
CA LEU A 175 6.22 27.76 -17.66
C LEU A 175 6.59 29.25 -17.59
N ALA A 176 7.11 29.73 -16.46
CA ALA A 176 7.57 31.11 -16.33
C ALA A 176 8.68 31.48 -17.34
N LYS A 177 9.43 30.49 -17.86
CA LYS A 177 10.47 30.71 -18.87
C LYS A 177 9.90 31.11 -20.24
N ASP A 178 8.62 30.87 -20.47
CA ASP A 178 7.94 31.06 -21.76
C ASP A 178 7.17 32.39 -21.81
N ILE A 179 7.28 33.21 -20.75
CA ILE A 179 6.72 34.56 -20.68
C ILE A 179 7.82 35.61 -20.81
N ASN A 180 7.46 36.80 -21.30
CA ASN A 180 8.40 37.92 -21.33
C ASN A 180 8.89 38.24 -19.90
N ARG A 181 10.20 38.49 -19.74
CA ARG A 181 10.85 38.82 -18.45
C ARG A 181 10.13 39.90 -17.65
N ASN A 182 9.55 40.91 -18.31
CA ASN A 182 8.82 41.99 -17.61
C ASN A 182 7.53 41.51 -16.93
N ASN A 183 6.98 40.38 -17.38
CA ASN A 183 5.72 39.79 -16.92
C ASN A 183 5.94 38.56 -16.03
N GLU A 184 7.16 38.01 -16.00
CA GLU A 184 7.52 36.79 -15.27
C GLU A 184 7.17 36.86 -13.79
N LYS A 185 7.51 37.97 -13.12
CA LYS A 185 7.20 38.18 -11.70
C LYS A 185 5.70 38.06 -11.42
N ARG A 186 4.86 38.74 -12.20
CA ARG A 186 3.41 38.74 -11.99
C ARG A 186 2.79 37.37 -12.23
N PHE A 187 3.30 36.63 -13.22
CA PHE A 187 2.92 35.26 -13.46
C PHE A 187 3.26 34.37 -12.25
N LEU A 188 4.48 34.47 -11.72
CA LEU A 188 4.91 33.72 -10.54
C LEU A 188 4.12 34.10 -9.28
N ASP A 189 3.69 35.35 -9.13
CA ASP A 189 2.80 35.77 -8.03
C ASP A 189 1.47 35.01 -8.10
N PHE A 190 0.85 34.89 -9.29
CA PHE A 190 -0.38 34.09 -9.45
C PHE A 190 -0.15 32.61 -9.07
N VAL A 191 0.98 32.04 -9.48
CA VAL A 191 1.33 30.64 -9.17
C VAL A 191 1.58 30.43 -7.67
N ALA A 192 2.25 31.37 -7.01
CA ALA A 192 2.51 31.32 -5.57
C ALA A 192 1.23 31.46 -4.75
N GLU A 193 0.25 32.22 -5.24
CA GLU A 193 -1.09 32.37 -4.66
C GLU A 193 -2.05 31.21 -5.01
N GLY A 194 -1.64 30.25 -5.84
CA GLY A 194 -2.48 29.13 -6.29
C GLY A 194 -3.54 29.51 -7.34
N LYS A 195 -3.44 30.71 -7.94
CA LYS A 195 -4.38 31.23 -8.95
C LYS A 195 -4.03 30.73 -10.35
N TYR A 196 -4.08 29.42 -10.56
CA TYR A 196 -3.61 28.79 -11.79
C TYR A 196 -4.38 29.21 -13.05
N PHE A 197 -5.70 29.39 -12.96
CA PHE A 197 -6.48 29.87 -14.12
C PHE A 197 -6.12 31.30 -14.54
N GLU A 198 -5.85 32.17 -13.57
CA GLU A 198 -5.35 33.52 -13.85
C GLU A 198 -3.92 33.46 -14.43
N ALA A 199 -3.08 32.55 -13.94
CA ALA A 199 -1.76 32.30 -14.53
C ALA A 199 -1.87 31.84 -16.00
N VAL A 200 -2.82 30.95 -16.34
CA VAL A 200 -3.09 30.52 -17.73
C VAL A 200 -3.56 31.70 -18.59
N LYS A 201 -4.55 32.49 -18.14
CA LYS A 201 -5.04 33.67 -18.88
C LYS A 201 -3.93 34.69 -19.11
N TYR A 202 -3.09 34.90 -18.10
CA TYR A 202 -1.94 35.78 -18.17
C TYR A 202 -0.88 35.25 -19.15
N LEU A 203 -0.60 33.95 -19.13
CA LEU A 203 0.31 33.30 -20.07
C LEU A 203 -0.16 33.48 -21.52
N LYS A 204 -1.45 33.26 -21.81
CA LYS A 204 -2.05 33.48 -23.14
C LYS A 204 -1.88 34.92 -23.64
N SER A 205 -1.93 35.88 -22.73
CA SER A 205 -1.87 37.31 -23.07
C SER A 205 -0.45 37.83 -23.28
N TYR A 206 0.55 37.19 -22.67
CA TYR A 206 1.90 37.75 -22.55
C TYR A 206 3.04 36.81 -22.99
N SER A 207 2.73 35.57 -23.38
CA SER A 207 3.67 34.67 -24.05
C SER A 207 3.58 34.83 -25.56
N ALA A 208 4.73 34.85 -26.23
CA ALA A 208 4.77 34.89 -27.69
C ALA A 208 4.46 33.52 -28.33
N SER A 209 4.66 32.42 -27.60
CA SER A 209 4.54 31.04 -28.11
C SER A 209 3.35 30.28 -27.52
N LEU A 210 2.79 30.74 -26.39
CA LEU A 210 1.75 30.03 -25.63
C LEU A 210 0.43 30.84 -25.55
N ALA A 211 -0.05 31.32 -26.70
CA ALA A 211 -1.22 32.20 -26.79
C ALA A 211 -2.57 31.46 -26.76
N THR A 212 -2.57 30.14 -26.97
CA THR A 212 -3.79 29.31 -27.07
C THR A 212 -3.71 28.07 -26.19
N ASP A 213 -4.86 27.46 -25.90
CA ASP A 213 -4.93 26.22 -25.09
C ASP A 213 -4.15 25.08 -25.71
N SER A 214 -4.24 24.89 -27.03
CA SER A 214 -3.48 23.82 -27.72
C SER A 214 -1.99 24.01 -27.52
N GLN A 215 -1.48 25.24 -27.72
CA GLN A 215 -0.05 25.54 -27.56
C GLN A 215 0.43 25.30 -26.13
N ILE A 216 -0.35 25.74 -25.13
CA ILE A 216 0.00 25.52 -23.71
C ILE A 216 0.04 24.02 -23.40
N LYS A 217 -0.99 23.26 -23.79
CA LYS A 217 -1.06 21.81 -23.50
C LYS A 217 0.03 21.02 -24.23
N GLU A 218 0.34 21.39 -25.47
CA GLU A 218 1.46 20.81 -26.23
C GLU A 218 2.81 21.07 -25.55
N GLU A 219 3.08 22.31 -25.12
CA GLU A 219 4.33 22.62 -24.40
C GLU A 219 4.40 21.90 -23.05
N VAL A 220 3.30 21.85 -22.29
CA VAL A 220 3.22 21.09 -21.03
C VAL A 220 3.55 19.62 -21.29
N SER A 221 2.92 18.99 -22.29
CA SER A 221 3.20 17.60 -22.66
C SER A 221 4.67 17.39 -22.99
N LEU A 222 5.23 18.20 -23.89
CA LEU A 222 6.63 18.10 -24.31
C LEU A 222 7.60 18.28 -23.14
N ARG A 223 7.30 19.23 -22.24
CA ARG A 223 8.12 19.50 -21.06
C ARG A 223 8.12 18.34 -20.08
N LEU A 224 6.95 17.81 -19.73
CA LEU A 224 6.84 16.67 -18.83
C LEU A 224 7.57 15.44 -19.41
N LYS A 225 7.42 15.17 -20.72
CA LYS A 225 8.15 14.08 -21.39
C LYS A 225 9.67 14.25 -21.33
N ARG A 226 10.18 15.48 -21.43
CA ARG A 226 11.62 15.78 -21.28
C ARG A 226 12.12 15.64 -19.85
N LEU A 227 11.27 15.91 -18.86
CA LEU A 227 11.62 15.81 -17.44
C LEU A 227 11.61 14.37 -16.91
N LEU A 228 10.82 13.49 -17.54
CA LEU A 228 10.69 12.11 -17.08
C LEU A 228 12.04 11.38 -17.07
N ASN A 229 12.47 11.01 -15.88
CA ASN A 229 13.58 10.10 -15.66
C ASN A 229 13.05 8.72 -15.29
N THR A 230 13.20 7.73 -16.17
CA THR A 230 12.80 6.34 -15.90
C THR A 230 13.89 5.49 -15.25
N GLY A 231 15.12 6.00 -15.14
CA GLY A 231 16.27 5.29 -14.56
C GLY A 231 16.42 5.49 -13.05
N VAL A 232 15.30 5.61 -12.33
CA VAL A 232 15.29 5.85 -10.89
C VAL A 232 15.44 4.52 -10.17
N ASP A 233 16.33 4.46 -9.18
CA ASP A 233 16.52 3.27 -8.33
C ASP A 233 15.21 2.91 -7.63
N SER A 234 14.89 1.61 -7.56
CA SER A 234 13.63 1.13 -6.98
C SER A 234 13.46 1.55 -5.52
N ASN A 235 14.54 1.83 -4.78
CA ASN A 235 14.51 2.32 -3.41
C ASN A 235 14.12 3.79 -3.25
N LEU A 236 14.00 4.53 -4.36
CA LEU A 236 13.69 5.96 -4.37
C LEU A 236 12.25 6.27 -4.82
N HIS A 237 11.48 5.26 -5.23
CA HIS A 237 10.08 5.40 -5.63
C HIS A 237 9.20 4.27 -5.08
N ASN A 238 7.88 4.40 -5.21
CA ASN A 238 6.91 3.42 -4.71
C ASN A 238 6.22 2.56 -5.78
N TYR A 239 6.72 2.53 -7.02
CA TYR A 239 6.07 1.78 -8.10
C TYR A 239 6.09 0.26 -7.90
N GLU A 240 7.13 -0.28 -7.25
CA GLU A 240 7.14 -1.71 -6.88
C GLU A 240 6.07 -2.05 -5.85
N GLU A 241 5.94 -1.26 -4.78
CA GLU A 241 4.92 -1.51 -3.77
C GLU A 241 3.52 -1.31 -4.33
N LEU A 242 3.32 -0.30 -5.20
CA LEU A 242 2.06 -0.13 -5.91
C LEU A 242 1.77 -1.35 -6.79
N LYS A 243 2.74 -1.88 -7.52
CA LYS A 243 2.60 -3.09 -8.34
C LYS A 243 2.23 -4.32 -7.51
N LEU A 244 2.92 -4.53 -6.39
CA LEU A 244 2.64 -5.64 -5.45
C LEU A 244 1.26 -5.51 -4.81
N PHE A 245 0.80 -4.28 -4.55
CA PHE A 245 -0.54 -4.03 -4.03
C PHE A 245 -1.63 -4.55 -4.98
N ASN A 246 -1.31 -4.66 -6.27
CA ASN A 246 -2.10 -5.34 -7.29
C ASN A 246 -3.63 -5.06 -7.22
N PRO A 247 -4.07 -3.79 -7.07
CA PRO A 247 -5.48 -3.46 -7.07
C PRO A 247 -6.04 -3.69 -8.48
N ARG A 248 -7.37 -3.69 -8.56
CA ARG A 248 -8.09 -3.87 -9.84
C ARG A 248 -7.70 -2.82 -10.89
N PHE A 249 -7.54 -1.57 -10.46
CA PHE A 249 -6.95 -0.48 -11.24
C PHE A 249 -6.49 0.63 -10.30
N TYR A 250 -5.74 1.59 -10.83
CA TYR A 250 -5.31 2.82 -10.18
C TYR A 250 -6.04 4.00 -10.84
N LEU A 251 -6.40 4.99 -10.04
CA LEU A 251 -6.86 6.29 -10.53
C LEU A 251 -5.73 7.30 -10.40
N THR A 252 -5.64 8.25 -11.32
CA THR A 252 -4.68 9.35 -11.21
C THR A 252 -5.15 10.62 -11.89
N THR A 253 -4.73 11.76 -11.35
CA THR A 253 -4.82 13.09 -12.00
C THR A 253 -3.55 13.43 -12.77
N ASN A 254 -2.52 12.59 -12.72
CA ASN A 254 -1.26 12.85 -13.39
C ASN A 254 -1.39 12.59 -14.90
N TYR A 255 -0.67 13.37 -15.71
CA TYR A 255 -0.68 13.22 -17.17
C TYR A 255 0.29 12.17 -17.70
N ASP A 256 1.33 11.87 -16.92
CA ASP A 256 2.38 10.96 -17.34
C ASP A 256 1.88 9.51 -17.40
N THR A 257 2.52 8.69 -18.22
CA THR A 257 2.17 7.27 -18.37
C THR A 257 3.20 6.36 -17.69
N SER A 258 3.99 6.88 -16.75
CA SER A 258 5.15 6.15 -16.24
C SER A 258 4.74 4.95 -15.40
N LEU A 259 3.70 5.07 -14.56
CA LEU A 259 3.14 3.93 -13.83
C LEU A 259 2.56 2.87 -14.77
N SER A 260 1.80 3.26 -15.79
CA SER A 260 1.23 2.31 -16.77
C SER A 260 2.32 1.51 -17.46
N LYS A 261 3.40 2.17 -17.89
CA LYS A 261 4.59 1.53 -18.47
C LYS A 261 5.26 0.57 -17.48
N TYR A 262 5.38 0.96 -16.20
CA TYR A 262 5.94 0.11 -15.15
C TYR A 262 5.15 -1.18 -14.93
N LEU A 263 3.82 -1.08 -15.05
CA LEU A 263 2.88 -2.18 -14.86
C LEU A 263 2.65 -2.99 -16.15
N ASN A 264 3.35 -2.68 -17.25
CA ASN A 264 3.10 -3.23 -18.58
C ASN A 264 1.64 -3.06 -19.07
N GLY A 265 0.94 -2.03 -18.59
CA GLY A 265 -0.44 -1.74 -18.93
C GLY A 265 -0.61 -0.55 -19.89
N THR A 266 -1.77 -0.47 -20.51
CA THR A 266 -2.15 0.66 -21.39
C THR A 266 -2.87 1.73 -20.57
N PRO A 267 -2.39 3.00 -20.59
CA PRO A 267 -3.07 4.10 -19.90
C PRO A 267 -4.43 4.40 -20.56
N LEU A 268 -5.44 4.68 -19.75
CA LEU A 268 -6.79 4.96 -20.22
C LEU A 268 -7.32 6.27 -19.62
N CYS A 269 -7.99 7.11 -20.39
CA CYS A 269 -8.69 8.26 -19.83
C CYS A 269 -10.06 7.82 -19.29
N LEU A 270 -10.48 8.32 -18.13
CA LEU A 270 -11.79 7.99 -17.54
C LEU A 270 -12.97 8.30 -18.49
N ASN A 271 -12.86 9.36 -19.29
CA ASN A 271 -13.88 9.72 -20.28
C ASN A 271 -13.90 8.82 -21.53
N ASP A 272 -12.85 8.04 -21.76
CA ASP A 272 -12.82 7.04 -22.84
C ASP A 272 -13.44 5.69 -22.39
N ILE A 273 -13.86 5.58 -21.12
CA ILE A 273 -14.46 4.36 -20.56
C ILE A 273 -15.97 4.34 -20.86
N GLU A 274 -16.34 3.60 -21.90
CA GLU A 274 -17.75 3.35 -22.23
C GLU A 274 -18.38 2.28 -21.30
N ASN A 275 -17.58 1.31 -20.86
CA ASN A 275 -18.03 0.22 -20.00
C ASN A 275 -16.95 -0.12 -18.97
N PHE A 276 -17.23 0.15 -17.69
CA PHE A 276 -16.34 -0.19 -16.58
C PHE A 276 -16.03 -1.68 -16.46
N GLN A 277 -16.90 -2.56 -16.98
CA GLN A 277 -16.61 -3.99 -17.00
C GLN A 277 -15.40 -4.33 -17.89
N LYS A 278 -15.04 -3.47 -18.85
CA LYS A 278 -13.81 -3.64 -19.65
C LYS A 278 -12.53 -3.39 -18.83
N LEU A 279 -12.62 -2.69 -17.68
CA LEU A 279 -11.52 -2.59 -16.72
C LEU A 279 -11.28 -3.91 -15.96
N TYR A 280 -12.16 -4.90 -16.13
CA TYR A 280 -12.05 -6.18 -15.43
C TYR A 280 -11.10 -7.16 -16.12
N ASN A 281 -10.60 -6.82 -17.30
CA ASN A 281 -9.48 -7.52 -17.91
C ASN A 281 -8.19 -7.03 -17.23
N GLU A 282 -7.76 -7.78 -16.21
CA GLU A 282 -6.73 -7.40 -15.22
C GLU A 282 -5.37 -7.00 -15.83
N ASP A 283 -5.09 -7.43 -17.07
CA ASP A 283 -3.78 -7.27 -17.70
C ASP A 283 -3.63 -6.02 -18.59
N GLU A 284 -4.71 -5.39 -19.06
CA GLU A 284 -4.61 -4.40 -20.16
C GLU A 284 -4.76 -2.94 -19.74
N HIS A 285 -5.65 -2.62 -18.79
CA HIS A 285 -6.05 -1.24 -18.48
C HIS A 285 -5.97 -0.90 -16.99
N ARG A 286 -4.75 -0.96 -16.45
CA ARG A 286 -4.52 -0.83 -15.00
C ARG A 286 -4.55 0.60 -14.49
N VAL A 287 -4.27 1.62 -15.29
CA VAL A 287 -4.18 3.03 -14.82
C VAL A 287 -5.15 3.91 -15.57
N VAL A 288 -6.07 4.53 -14.82
CA VAL A 288 -7.15 5.38 -15.33
C VAL A 288 -6.87 6.84 -14.96
N HIS A 289 -6.75 7.68 -15.99
CA HIS A 289 -6.41 9.10 -15.91
C HIS A 289 -7.67 9.98 -15.94
N ILE A 290 -7.82 10.82 -14.94
CA ILE A 290 -8.96 11.75 -14.79
C ILE A 290 -8.72 13.02 -15.62
N HIS A 291 -7.51 13.57 -15.55
CA HIS A 291 -7.16 14.83 -16.22
C HIS A 291 -6.54 14.63 -17.61
N GLY A 292 -6.68 13.44 -18.18
CA GLY A 292 -6.12 13.09 -19.49
C GLY A 292 -4.67 12.62 -19.43
N ILE A 293 -4.10 12.37 -20.62
CA ILE A 293 -2.78 11.77 -20.80
C ILE A 293 -1.94 12.68 -21.70
N TRP A 294 -0.65 12.85 -21.39
CA TRP A 294 0.26 13.73 -22.14
C TRP A 294 0.46 13.33 -23.62
N ASP A 295 0.10 12.12 -24.02
CA ASP A 295 0.18 11.64 -25.41
C ASP A 295 -0.99 12.15 -26.26
N ARG A 296 -2.02 12.70 -25.61
CA ARG A 296 -3.19 13.32 -26.23
C ARG A 296 -3.40 14.72 -25.64
N PRO A 297 -2.52 15.70 -25.93
CA PRO A 297 -2.56 17.03 -25.32
C PRO A 297 -3.93 17.70 -25.42
N GLY A 298 -4.65 17.56 -26.55
CA GLY A 298 -5.99 18.12 -26.72
C GLY A 298 -7.04 17.62 -25.71
N LYS A 299 -6.82 16.46 -25.08
CA LYS A 299 -7.70 15.89 -24.03
C LYS A 299 -7.20 16.17 -22.59
N MET A 300 -6.08 16.88 -22.43
CA MET A 300 -5.57 17.22 -21.09
C MET A 300 -6.46 18.29 -20.44
N ILE A 301 -6.69 18.15 -19.14
CA ILE A 301 -7.46 19.08 -18.32
C ILE A 301 -6.47 20.01 -17.62
N LEU A 302 -6.38 21.26 -18.08
CA LEU A 302 -5.37 22.22 -17.62
C LEU A 302 -5.94 23.64 -17.44
N THR A 303 -6.89 24.02 -18.30
CA THR A 303 -7.45 25.37 -18.36
C THR A 303 -8.81 25.41 -17.69
N GLN A 304 -9.29 26.60 -17.31
CA GLN A 304 -10.59 26.72 -16.65
C GLN A 304 -11.71 26.10 -17.51
N GLU A 305 -11.64 26.33 -18.82
CA GLU A 305 -12.59 25.78 -19.79
C GLU A 305 -12.57 24.24 -19.82
N ASP A 306 -11.41 23.61 -19.64
CA ASP A 306 -11.32 22.14 -19.55
C ASP A 306 -11.94 21.60 -18.28
N TYR A 307 -11.69 22.28 -17.16
CA TYR A 307 -12.24 21.93 -15.87
C TYR A 307 -13.77 22.06 -15.89
N ASP A 308 -14.28 23.18 -16.39
CA ASP A 308 -15.72 23.39 -16.58
C ASP A 308 -16.33 22.33 -17.49
N ALA A 309 -15.68 21.98 -18.60
CA ALA A 309 -16.17 20.94 -19.51
C ALA A 309 -16.20 19.54 -18.85
N LEU A 310 -15.20 19.20 -18.04
CA LEU A 310 -15.12 17.89 -17.37
C LEU A 310 -16.13 17.75 -16.23
N TYR A 311 -16.14 18.71 -15.29
CA TYR A 311 -16.88 18.57 -14.05
C TYR A 311 -18.36 18.95 -14.19
N ASN A 312 -18.74 19.64 -15.27
CA ASN A 312 -20.15 19.81 -15.65
C ASN A 312 -20.67 18.69 -16.57
N ASP A 313 -19.84 17.71 -16.96
CA ASP A 313 -20.30 16.51 -17.66
C ASP A 313 -20.92 15.53 -16.66
N ASP A 314 -22.25 15.39 -16.72
CA ASP A 314 -23.00 14.41 -15.93
C ASP A 314 -22.45 12.99 -16.14
N SER A 315 -22.01 12.66 -17.35
CA SER A 315 -21.48 11.33 -17.66
C SER A 315 -20.21 11.05 -16.86
N PHE A 316 -19.30 12.02 -16.76
CA PHE A 316 -18.12 11.94 -15.91
C PHE A 316 -18.50 11.78 -14.44
N THR A 317 -19.42 12.61 -13.95
CA THR A 317 -19.88 12.57 -12.56
C THR A 317 -20.51 11.21 -12.20
N HIS A 318 -21.38 10.66 -13.06
CA HIS A 318 -21.96 9.32 -12.87
C HIS A 318 -20.90 8.22 -12.88
N ARG A 319 -19.92 8.30 -13.79
CA ARG A 319 -18.80 7.35 -13.85
C ARG A 319 -17.99 7.38 -12.55
N PHE A 320 -17.66 8.56 -12.05
CA PHE A 320 -16.93 8.70 -10.80
C PHE A 320 -17.76 8.27 -9.57
N ALA A 321 -19.06 8.56 -9.57
CA ALA A 321 -19.99 8.09 -8.53
C ALA A 321 -20.03 6.56 -8.44
N ALA A 322 -20.07 5.86 -9.58
CA ALA A 322 -20.04 4.40 -9.62
C ALA A 322 -18.74 3.83 -9.01
N LEU A 323 -17.60 4.50 -9.25
CA LEU A 323 -16.31 4.15 -8.64
C LEU A 323 -16.36 4.32 -7.12
N MET A 324 -16.77 5.50 -6.63
CA MET A 324 -16.86 5.78 -5.20
C MET A 324 -17.86 4.89 -4.47
N GLY A 325 -18.97 4.52 -5.11
CA GLY A 325 -19.98 3.63 -4.52
C GLY A 325 -19.54 2.17 -4.44
N THR A 326 -18.58 1.75 -5.28
CA THR A 326 -18.10 0.37 -5.35
C THR A 326 -16.81 0.16 -4.55
N TYR A 327 -15.93 1.16 -4.56
CA TYR A 327 -14.57 1.07 -4.02
C TYR A 327 -14.30 2.16 -3.00
N LYS A 328 -13.50 1.81 -2.00
CA LYS A 328 -12.88 2.79 -1.12
C LYS A 328 -11.66 3.36 -1.85
N LEU A 329 -11.44 4.67 -1.75
CA LEU A 329 -10.33 5.34 -2.42
C LEU A 329 -9.21 5.55 -1.41
N LEU A 330 -7.98 5.28 -1.81
CA LEU A 330 -6.77 5.58 -1.02
C LEU A 330 -5.96 6.66 -1.75
N PHE A 331 -6.07 7.90 -1.32
CA PHE A 331 -5.36 9.03 -1.89
C PHE A 331 -3.88 9.02 -1.45
N ILE A 332 -2.96 8.95 -2.40
CA ILE A 332 -1.51 8.95 -2.16
C ILE A 332 -0.84 10.02 -3.01
N GLY A 333 -0.07 10.91 -2.37
CA GLY A 333 0.61 12.01 -3.07
C GLY A 333 -0.35 13.04 -3.69
N PHE A 334 -1.59 13.12 -3.19
CA PHE A 334 -2.63 14.03 -3.65
C PHE A 334 -2.99 15.03 -2.55
N SER A 335 -3.08 16.32 -2.87
CA SER A 335 -3.17 17.39 -1.87
C SER A 335 -4.55 18.06 -1.72
N PHE A 336 -5.57 17.64 -2.48
CA PHE A 336 -6.92 18.23 -2.45
C PHE A 336 -7.00 19.77 -2.66
N ASN A 337 -5.95 20.35 -3.26
CA ASN A 337 -5.92 21.78 -3.64
C ASN A 337 -6.70 22.08 -4.92
N ASP A 338 -7.21 21.04 -5.60
CA ASP A 338 -8.10 21.16 -6.76
C ASP A 338 -9.53 21.39 -6.26
N ASP A 339 -10.01 22.63 -6.40
CA ASP A 339 -11.33 23.04 -5.91
C ASP A 339 -12.46 22.30 -6.64
N TYR A 340 -12.36 22.10 -7.96
CA TYR A 340 -13.36 21.36 -8.73
C TYR A 340 -13.47 19.91 -8.28
N PHE A 341 -12.32 19.24 -8.11
CA PHE A 341 -12.29 17.87 -7.60
C PHE A 341 -12.90 17.80 -6.19
N ARG A 342 -12.52 18.73 -5.31
CA ARG A 342 -12.99 18.77 -3.92
C ARG A 342 -14.49 18.98 -3.83
N GLU A 343 -15.06 19.85 -4.65
CA GLU A 343 -16.50 20.10 -4.73
C GLU A 343 -17.26 18.88 -5.24
N MET A 344 -16.83 18.30 -6.37
CA MET A 344 -17.42 17.07 -6.92
C MET A 344 -17.35 15.91 -5.91
N TYR A 345 -16.18 15.66 -5.32
CA TYR A 345 -15.98 14.63 -4.32
C TYR A 345 -16.90 14.83 -3.11
N GLY A 346 -16.99 16.05 -2.58
CA GLY A 346 -17.85 16.38 -1.45
C GLY A 346 -19.35 16.22 -1.77
N HIS A 347 -19.77 16.57 -2.98
CA HIS A 347 -21.14 16.37 -3.44
C HIS A 347 -21.48 14.87 -3.54
N LEU A 348 -20.63 14.08 -4.19
CA LEU A 348 -20.83 12.64 -4.34
C LEU A 348 -20.83 11.91 -2.99
N LEU A 349 -19.93 12.29 -2.09
CA LEU A 349 -19.85 11.69 -0.76
C LEU A 349 -21.10 11.93 0.08
N LYS A 350 -21.72 13.13 -0.02
CA LYS A 350 -23.00 13.40 0.64
C LYS A 350 -24.14 12.53 0.14
N PHE A 351 -24.10 12.15 -1.14
CA PHE A 351 -25.13 11.33 -1.78
C PHE A 351 -24.92 9.83 -1.54
N LEU A 352 -23.68 9.35 -1.67
CA LEU A 352 -23.33 7.93 -1.59
C LEU A 352 -23.03 7.46 -0.16
N GLY A 353 -22.56 8.35 0.71
CA GLY A 353 -21.92 7.99 1.97
C GLY A 353 -20.62 7.24 1.76
N GLY A 354 -20.18 6.51 2.79
CA GLY A 354 -18.96 5.70 2.75
C GLY A 354 -17.73 6.42 3.31
N GLU A 355 -16.59 5.73 3.21
CA GLU A 355 -15.32 6.15 3.82
C GLU A 355 -14.20 5.97 2.80
N HIS A 356 -13.40 7.03 2.64
CA HIS A 356 -12.18 7.02 1.84
C HIS A 356 -10.99 7.43 2.71
N TYR A 357 -9.79 7.15 2.25
CA TYR A 357 -8.56 7.30 3.02
C TYR A 357 -7.58 8.21 2.31
N ILE A 358 -6.78 8.95 3.07
CA ILE A 358 -5.69 9.77 2.54
C ILE A 358 -4.41 9.55 3.32
N VAL A 359 -3.31 9.33 2.60
CA VAL A 359 -1.97 9.23 3.19
C VAL A 359 -1.41 10.62 3.45
N VAL A 360 -1.11 10.91 4.71
CA VAL A 360 -0.58 12.21 5.14
C VAL A 360 0.72 12.00 5.90
N ALA A 361 1.77 12.71 5.49
CA ALA A 361 3.06 12.68 6.18
C ALA A 361 3.04 13.59 7.40
N ASN A 362 3.42 13.05 8.56
CA ASN A 362 3.47 13.76 9.84
C ASN A 362 2.22 14.63 10.09
N PRO A 363 1.01 14.03 10.08
CA PRO A 363 -0.24 14.80 10.17
C PRO A 363 -0.29 15.62 11.47
N GLU A 364 -0.64 16.90 11.32
CA GLU A 364 -0.83 17.82 12.44
C GLU A 364 -2.33 18.04 12.73
N SER A 365 -2.63 18.77 13.82
CA SER A 365 -4.02 19.09 14.21
C SER A 365 -4.81 19.81 13.10
N TYR A 366 -4.14 20.62 12.28
CA TYR A 366 -4.77 21.27 11.13
C TYR A 366 -5.20 20.26 10.06
N ASP A 367 -4.34 19.28 9.73
CA ASP A 367 -4.65 18.24 8.74
C ASP A 367 -5.84 17.40 9.19
N ILE A 368 -5.85 17.00 10.47
CA ILE A 368 -6.95 16.24 11.08
C ILE A 368 -8.28 16.97 10.88
N GLN A 369 -8.32 18.27 11.17
CA GLN A 369 -9.54 19.07 11.00
C GLN A 369 -9.90 19.26 9.52
N ALA A 370 -8.92 19.49 8.65
CA ALA A 370 -9.14 19.73 7.23
C ALA A 370 -9.72 18.49 6.54
N TYR A 371 -9.12 17.31 6.75
CA TYR A 371 -9.56 16.07 6.11
C TYR A 371 -10.81 15.46 6.78
N ALA A 372 -11.04 15.70 8.08
CA ALA A 372 -12.31 15.35 8.72
C ALA A 372 -13.51 16.07 8.07
N LYS A 373 -13.37 17.34 7.67
CA LYS A 373 -14.43 18.08 6.94
C LYS A 373 -14.74 17.48 5.56
N LEU A 374 -13.78 16.78 4.98
CA LEU A 374 -13.93 16.03 3.73
C LEU A 374 -14.36 14.57 3.96
N ASN A 375 -14.63 14.18 5.21
CA ASN A 375 -14.95 12.81 5.61
C ASN A 375 -13.90 11.80 5.07
N LEU A 376 -12.63 12.20 5.15
CA LEU A 376 -11.47 11.39 4.81
C LEU A 376 -10.80 10.87 6.09
N LYS A 377 -10.55 9.56 6.14
CA LYS A 377 -9.76 8.93 7.19
C LYS A 377 -8.27 9.09 6.88
N ILE A 378 -7.54 9.73 7.77
CA ILE A 378 -6.10 9.91 7.61
C ILE A 378 -5.39 8.58 7.90
N ILE A 379 -4.47 8.22 7.00
CA ILE A 379 -3.42 7.23 7.20
C ILE A 379 -2.13 8.03 7.42
N GLY A 380 -1.81 8.28 8.68
CA GLY A 380 -0.63 9.06 9.06
C GLY A 380 0.62 8.23 8.84
N ILE A 381 1.60 8.77 8.13
CA ILE A 381 2.93 8.14 7.97
C ILE A 381 4.02 8.99 8.63
N ASN A 382 5.00 8.33 9.24
CA ASN A 382 6.11 8.96 9.93
C ASN A 382 7.22 9.26 8.92
N VAL A 383 7.54 10.52 8.69
CA VAL A 383 8.54 10.93 7.69
C VAL A 383 9.58 11.82 8.34
N ARG A 384 10.86 11.53 8.10
CA ARG A 384 11.95 12.35 8.61
C ARG A 384 11.90 13.75 7.99
N THR A 385 12.13 14.76 8.81
CA THR A 385 12.23 16.16 8.37
C THR A 385 13.67 16.66 8.47
N VAL A 386 14.12 17.39 7.44
CA VAL A 386 15.41 18.10 7.41
C VAL A 386 15.12 19.56 7.07
N ASN A 387 15.58 20.50 7.91
CA ASN A 387 15.30 21.94 7.76
C ASN A 387 13.80 22.27 7.57
N ASN A 388 12.94 21.65 8.39
CA ASN A 388 11.47 21.78 8.33
C ASN A 388 10.83 21.37 6.99
N LYS A 389 11.53 20.54 6.19
CA LYS A 389 11.00 19.94 4.96
C LYS A 389 11.05 18.43 5.07
N LEU A 390 10.06 17.76 4.51
CA LEU A 390 10.03 16.29 4.41
C LEU A 390 11.24 15.81 3.58
N GLU A 391 11.97 14.84 4.10
CA GLU A 391 13.06 14.19 3.38
C GLU A 391 12.46 13.19 2.37
N SER A 392 12.71 13.40 1.07
CA SER A 392 12.09 12.59 0.01
C SER A 392 12.37 11.08 0.15
N LYS A 393 13.59 10.71 0.54
CA LYS A 393 13.94 9.30 0.74
C LYS A 393 13.15 8.67 1.88
N SER A 394 13.00 9.38 3.00
CA SER A 394 12.18 8.91 4.11
C SER A 394 10.70 8.84 3.72
N LEU A 395 10.17 9.79 2.94
CA LEU A 395 8.79 9.73 2.45
C LEU A 395 8.54 8.45 1.63
N THR A 396 9.44 8.15 0.68
CA THR A 396 9.38 6.91 -0.10
C THR A 396 9.41 5.68 0.80
N GLN A 397 10.30 5.65 1.79
CA GLN A 397 10.42 4.52 2.72
C GLN A 397 9.17 4.33 3.58
N SER A 398 8.54 5.42 4.04
CA SER A 398 7.34 5.34 4.87
C SER A 398 6.10 4.93 4.10
N ILE A 399 5.96 5.39 2.84
CA ILE A 399 4.91 4.88 1.94
C ILE A 399 5.14 3.40 1.65
N ARG A 400 6.39 2.99 1.40
CA ARG A 400 6.77 1.58 1.18
C ARG A 400 6.36 0.72 2.36
N GLY A 401 6.78 1.08 3.57
CA GLY A 401 6.46 0.32 4.78
C GLY A 401 4.96 0.27 5.05
N MET A 402 4.25 1.39 4.89
CA MET A 402 2.79 1.45 5.02
C MET A 402 2.08 0.51 4.04
N LEU A 403 2.48 0.50 2.75
CA LEU A 403 1.92 -0.41 1.76
C LEU A 403 2.29 -1.87 2.04
N TYR A 404 3.53 -2.14 2.47
CA TYR A 404 3.97 -3.49 2.87
C TYR A 404 3.07 -4.09 3.96
N TYR A 405 2.85 -3.37 5.05
CA TYR A 405 1.98 -3.83 6.16
C TYR A 405 0.49 -3.84 5.82
N LEU A 406 0.08 -3.11 4.79
CA LEU A 406 -1.27 -3.16 4.28
C LEU A 406 -1.53 -4.47 3.50
N MET A 407 -0.49 -5.03 2.88
CA MET A 407 -0.55 -6.26 2.08
C MET A 407 -0.30 -7.53 2.89
N LYS A 408 0.62 -7.46 3.87
CA LYS A 408 0.80 -8.48 4.91
C LYS A 408 -0.50 -8.62 5.69
#